data_AF-A0A239FIS4-F1
#
_entry.id   AF-A0A239FIS4-F1
#
_cell.length_a   1.000
_cell.length_b   1.000
_cell.length_c   1.000
_cell.angle_alpha   90.00
_cell.angle_beta   90.00
_cell.angle_gamma   90.00
#
_symmetry.space_group_name_H-M   'P 1'
#
loop_
_entity.id
_entity.type
_entity.pdbx_description
1 polymer ?
#
loop_
_entity_poly.entity_id
_entity_poly.type
_entity_poly.pdbx_seq_one_letter_code
_entity_poly.pdbx_strand_id
1 'polypeptide(L)'
;MRTHVPAVSLGVIPPENRRNATLMPALAIRSTGGTTTCHEPVSARLAAEFLTVPASTVDRCVAEVRACAEHLGIRVTPEVIERVAREHLLALVNSAPPPRSPR
;
A
#
# COMPACT_ATOMS: atom_id res chain seq x y z
N MET A 1 41.28 -34.59 32.10
CA MET A 1 41.62 -34.95 30.70
C MET A 1 41.44 -36.46 30.59
N ARG A 2 40.62 -37.09 29.75
CA ARG A 2 39.90 -36.74 28.52
C ARG A 2 38.56 -37.49 28.49
N THR A 3 37.68 -36.94 27.66
CA THR A 3 36.25 -37.13 27.46
C THR A 3 35.88 -38.41 26.70
N HIS A 4 34.72 -38.93 27.07
CA HIS A 4 33.89 -39.87 26.32
C HIS A 4 33.01 -39.12 25.30
N VAL A 5 32.48 -39.85 24.31
CA VAL A 5 31.22 -39.69 23.52
C VAL A 5 31.44 -39.78 21.99
N PRO A 6 30.76 -40.73 21.30
CA PRO A 6 30.80 -40.91 19.85
C PRO A 6 29.52 -40.45 19.10
N ALA A 7 29.67 -40.40 17.77
CA ALA A 7 28.71 -40.64 16.69
C ALA A 7 27.55 -39.65 16.44
N VAL A 8 27.69 -38.89 15.35
CA VAL A 8 26.65 -38.09 14.68
C VAL A 8 25.97 -38.94 13.62
N SER A 9 24.66 -39.18 13.76
CA SER A 9 23.79 -39.73 12.72
C SER A 9 23.02 -38.60 12.04
N LEU A 10 23.33 -38.29 10.78
CA LEU A 10 22.53 -37.41 9.93
C LEU A 10 21.76 -38.27 8.93
N GLY A 11 20.48 -38.50 9.25
CA GLY A 11 19.50 -39.14 8.39
C GLY A 11 19.07 -38.24 7.23
N VAL A 12 18.96 -38.88 6.08
CA VAL A 12 18.57 -38.37 4.77
C VAL A 12 17.06 -38.03 4.68
N ILE A 13 16.71 -37.06 3.83
CA ILE A 13 15.36 -36.73 3.31
C ILE A 13 15.51 -36.67 1.77
N PRO A 14 14.50 -36.68 0.85
CA PRO A 14 13.07 -37.10 0.77
C PRO A 14 12.91 -38.14 -0.42
N PRO A 15 11.76 -38.40 -1.12
CA PRO A 15 10.44 -37.75 -1.16
C PRO A 15 9.17 -38.65 -1.14
N GLU A 16 8.10 -38.13 -0.54
CA GLU A 16 6.75 -38.68 -0.64
C GLU A 16 6.01 -38.09 -1.85
N ASN A 17 5.84 -38.93 -2.87
CA ASN A 17 4.86 -38.77 -3.93
C ASN A 17 3.72 -39.75 -3.67
N ARG A 18 2.52 -39.25 -3.33
CA ARG A 18 1.23 -39.81 -3.80
C ARG A 18 0.04 -39.09 -3.18
N ARG A 19 -0.75 -38.41 -4.01
CA ARG A 19 -2.11 -38.86 -4.40
C ARG A 19 -2.92 -37.75 -5.08
N ASN A 20 -3.29 -38.08 -6.31
CA ASN A 20 -4.54 -37.80 -7.00
C ASN A 20 -4.88 -36.32 -7.31
N ALA A 21 -4.89 -36.05 -8.61
CA ALA A 21 -5.83 -35.15 -9.24
C ALA A 21 -7.19 -35.87 -9.31
N THR A 22 -8.28 -35.20 -8.94
CA THR A 22 -9.59 -35.23 -9.62
C THR A 22 -10.56 -34.28 -8.90
N LEU A 23 -11.30 -33.52 -9.73
CA LEU A 23 -12.45 -32.64 -9.44
C LEU A 23 -12.13 -31.22 -8.93
N MET A 24 -12.23 -30.28 -9.87
CA MET A 24 -12.71 -28.93 -9.60
C MET A 24 -13.90 -28.96 -8.62
N PRO A 25 -13.92 -28.02 -7.68
CA PRO A 25 -15.12 -27.27 -7.43
C PRO A 25 -14.85 -25.82 -7.76
N ALA A 26 -15.72 -25.32 -8.65
CA ALA A 26 -16.33 -24.00 -8.58
C ALA A 26 -15.41 -22.81 -8.30
N LEU A 27 -15.31 -21.96 -9.31
CA LEU A 27 -15.34 -20.51 -9.20
C LEU A 27 -15.92 -20.04 -7.84
N ALA A 28 -15.07 -19.87 -6.83
CA ALA A 28 -15.47 -19.25 -5.58
C ALA A 28 -15.44 -17.74 -5.79
N ILE A 29 -16.40 -17.26 -6.60
CA ILE A 29 -16.91 -15.90 -6.44
C ILE A 29 -17.66 -15.92 -5.10
N ARG A 30 -16.89 -15.74 -4.03
CA ARG A 30 -17.33 -15.00 -2.86
C ARG A 30 -16.11 -14.46 -2.13
N SER A 31 -15.61 -13.35 -2.65
CA SER A 31 -15.30 -12.24 -1.75
C SER A 31 -16.64 -11.75 -1.17
N THR A 32 -17.28 -12.58 -0.35
CA THR A 32 -18.22 -12.11 0.67
C THR A 32 -17.46 -11.05 1.42
N GLY A 33 -17.95 -9.81 1.32
CA GLY A 33 -17.37 -8.63 1.94
C GLY A 33 -17.00 -8.91 3.40
N GLY A 34 -15.75 -9.29 3.61
CA GLY A 34 -15.07 -8.86 4.79
C GLY A 34 -14.93 -7.37 4.60
N THR A 35 -15.62 -6.58 5.41
CA THR A 35 -15.14 -5.25 5.77
C THR A 35 -13.83 -5.39 6.54
N THR A 36 -12.84 -6.06 5.96
CA THR A 36 -11.47 -5.66 6.16
C THR A 36 -11.45 -4.27 5.55
N THR A 37 -11.58 -3.26 6.40
CA THR A 37 -11.14 -1.91 6.05
C THR A 37 -9.65 -2.03 5.83
N CYS A 38 -9.25 -2.63 4.70
CA CYS A 38 -7.94 -2.48 4.13
C CYS A 38 -7.85 -0.98 3.92
N HIS A 39 -7.25 -0.29 4.90
CA HIS A 39 -7.25 1.14 4.97
C HIS A 39 -6.63 1.63 3.66
N GLU A 40 -7.48 2.12 2.76
CA GLU A 40 -7.03 2.56 1.45
C GLU A 40 -5.98 3.65 1.69
N PRO A 41 -4.82 3.58 1.02
CA PRO A 41 -3.80 4.60 1.21
C PRO A 41 -4.38 5.96 0.84
N VAL A 42 -4.14 6.97 1.69
CA VAL A 42 -4.66 8.34 1.50
C VAL A 42 -4.35 8.89 0.11
N SER A 43 -3.18 8.55 -0.45
CA SER A 43 -2.80 8.93 -1.81
C SER A 43 -3.70 8.31 -2.90
N ALA A 44 -4.15 7.07 -2.75
CA ALA A 44 -5.07 6.43 -3.70
C ALA A 44 -6.46 7.08 -3.64
N ARG A 45 -6.97 7.34 -2.43
CA ARG A 45 -8.26 8.00 -2.24
C ARG A 45 -8.27 9.41 -2.84
N LEU A 46 -7.20 10.18 -2.61
CA LEU A 46 -7.05 11.51 -3.21
C LEU A 46 -6.82 11.45 -4.72
N ALA A 47 -6.07 10.47 -5.24
CA ALA A 47 -5.88 10.32 -6.68
C ALA A 47 -7.20 10.01 -7.41
N ALA A 48 -8.10 9.24 -6.78
CA ALA A 48 -9.44 8.99 -7.32
C ALA A 48 -10.33 10.26 -7.34
N GLU A 49 -10.10 11.21 -6.45
CA GLU A 49 -10.85 12.47 -6.38
C GLU A 49 -10.28 13.55 -7.32
N PHE A 50 -8.97 13.68 -7.38
CA PHE A 50 -8.27 14.70 -8.17
C PHE A 50 -7.81 14.15 -9.52
N LEU A 51 -8.75 13.70 -10.36
CA LEU A 51 -8.45 13.06 -11.66
C LEU A 51 -7.69 13.96 -12.65
N THR A 52 -7.73 15.27 -12.47
CA THR A 52 -6.99 16.25 -13.28
C THR A 52 -5.55 16.45 -12.83
N VAL A 53 -5.18 15.93 -11.66
CA VAL A 53 -3.83 15.97 -11.10
C VAL A 53 -3.17 14.61 -11.29
N PRO A 54 -1.93 14.53 -11.80
CA PRO A 54 -1.22 13.25 -11.92
C PRO A 54 -1.08 12.56 -10.55
N ALA A 55 -1.31 11.24 -10.50
CA ALA A 55 -1.23 10.46 -9.27
C ALA A 55 0.15 10.57 -8.57
N SER A 56 1.24 10.72 -9.33
CA SER A 56 2.57 10.98 -8.79
C SER A 56 2.70 12.33 -8.08
N THR A 57 1.98 13.35 -8.55
CA THR A 57 1.89 14.66 -7.87
C THR A 57 1.09 14.54 -6.58
N VAL A 58 0.01 13.75 -6.57
CA VAL A 58 -0.77 13.46 -5.36
C VAL A 58 0.09 12.73 -4.32
N ASP A 59 0.83 11.69 -4.73
CA ASP A 59 1.71 10.93 -3.83
C ASP A 59 2.79 11.82 -3.20
N ARG A 60 3.46 12.64 -4.01
CA ARG A 60 4.45 13.61 -3.53
C ARG A 60 3.82 14.62 -2.55
N CYS A 61 2.62 15.14 -2.86
CA CYS A 61 1.93 16.06 -1.96
C CYS A 61 1.63 15.41 -0.60
N VAL A 62 1.17 14.15 -0.59
CA VAL A 62 0.91 13.40 0.65
C VAL A 62 2.20 13.16 1.43
N ALA A 63 3.31 12.84 0.75
CA ALA A 63 4.62 12.67 1.38
C ALA A 63 5.16 13.97 1.98
N GLU A 64 5.04 15.10 1.27
CA GLU A 64 5.42 16.43 1.75
C GLU A 64 4.61 16.85 2.97
N VAL A 65 3.28 16.67 2.94
CA VAL A 65 2.40 16.98 4.07
C VAL A 65 2.75 16.13 5.29
N ARG A 66 3.08 14.84 5.10
CA ARG A 66 3.55 13.96 6.17
C ARG A 66 4.86 14.49 6.78
N ALA A 67 5.86 14.75 5.96
CA ALA A 67 7.15 15.26 6.43
C ALA A 67 7.00 16.59 7.18
N CYS A 68 6.15 17.50 6.68
CA CYS A 68 5.85 18.75 7.36
C CYS A 68 5.16 18.55 8.71
N ALA A 69 4.17 17.65 8.80
CA ALA A 69 3.48 17.35 10.05
C ALA A 69 4.44 16.75 11.09
N GLU A 70 5.31 15.83 10.68
CA GLU A 70 6.36 15.25 11.53
C GLU A 70 7.33 16.32 12.03
N HIS A 71 7.79 17.19 11.13
CA HIS A 71 8.71 18.29 11.46
C HIS A 71 8.11 19.27 12.47
N LEU A 72 6.81 19.54 12.40
CA LEU A 72 6.09 20.43 13.31
C LEU A 72 5.71 19.75 14.64
N GLY A 73 6.01 18.46 14.82
CA GLY A 73 5.60 17.69 16.00
C GLY A 73 4.09 17.46 16.07
N ILE A 74 3.38 17.60 14.95
CA ILE A 74 1.94 17.34 14.87
C ILE A 74 1.73 15.83 14.79
N ARG A 75 0.74 15.31 15.52
CA ARG A 75 0.37 13.90 15.43
C ARG A 75 -0.07 13.58 13.99
N VAL A 76 0.71 12.75 13.30
CA VAL A 76 0.44 12.29 11.94
C VAL A 76 -0.68 11.27 11.96
N THR A 77 -1.91 11.72 11.73
CA THR A 77 -3.05 10.83 11.50
C THR A 77 -3.49 10.89 10.03
N PRO A 78 -4.05 9.81 9.47
CA PRO A 78 -4.54 9.80 8.10
C PRO A 78 -5.51 10.94 7.79
N GLU A 79 -6.36 11.31 8.75
CA GLU A 79 -7.36 12.38 8.61
C GLU A 79 -6.71 13.76 8.47
N VAL A 80 -5.65 14.02 9.25
CA VAL A 80 -4.88 15.28 9.16
C VAL A 80 -4.18 15.37 7.82
N ILE A 81 -3.51 14.28 7.41
CA ILE A 81 -2.79 14.22 6.13
C ILE A 81 -3.75 14.40 4.96
N GLU A 82 -4.89 13.71 4.97
CA GLU A 82 -5.90 13.82 3.92
C GLU A 82 -6.44 15.25 3.81
N ARG A 83 -6.80 15.87 4.94
CA ARG A 83 -7.36 17.22 4.94
C ARG A 83 -6.36 18.23 4.39
N VAL A 84 -5.11 18.21 4.86
CA VAL A 84 -4.10 19.18 4.42
C VAL A 84 -3.70 18.95 2.95
N ALA A 85 -3.52 17.70 2.54
CA ALA A 85 -3.21 17.37 1.15
C ALA A 85 -4.34 17.79 0.19
N ARG A 86 -5.60 17.60 0.59
CA ARG A 86 -6.77 18.05 -0.18
C ARG A 86 -6.76 19.57 -0.41
N GLU A 87 -6.50 20.35 0.64
CA GLU A 87 -6.42 21.81 0.52
C GLU A 87 -5.28 22.23 -0.43
N HIS A 88 -4.11 21.59 -0.34
CA HIS A 88 -3.00 21.86 -1.26
C HIS A 88 -3.35 21.52 -2.72
N LEU A 89 -4.00 20.38 -2.96
CA LEU A 89 -4.41 19.97 -4.30
C LEU A 89 -5.49 20.89 -4.87
N LEU A 90 -6.46 21.33 -4.05
CA LEU A 90 -7.44 22.34 -4.44
C LEU A 90 -6.78 23.66 -4.83
N ALA A 91 -5.84 24.13 -4.01
CA ALA A 91 -5.06 25.32 -4.32
C ALA A 91 -4.30 25.16 -5.64
N LEU A 92 -3.66 24.01 -5.88
CA LEU A 92 -2.94 23.71 -7.12
C LEU A 92 -3.86 23.78 -8.35
N VAL A 93 -5.03 23.15 -8.28
CA VAL A 93 -6.02 23.17 -9.38
C VAL A 93 -6.52 24.60 -9.64
N ASN A 94 -6.84 25.35 -8.59
CA ASN A 94 -7.33 26.72 -8.71
C ASN A 94 -6.26 27.71 -9.18
N SER A 95 -4.98 27.42 -8.93
CA SER A 95 -3.86 28.27 -9.32
C SER A 95 -3.35 27.98 -10.74
N ALA A 96 -3.82 26.91 -11.38
CA ALA A 96 -3.36 26.51 -12.70
C ALA A 96 -3.70 27.62 -13.72
N PRO A 97 -2.70 28.23 -14.39
CA PRO A 97 -2.98 29.25 -15.38
C PRO A 97 -3.80 28.66 -16.54
N PRO A 98 -4.73 29.44 -17.12
CA PRO A 98 -5.53 28.96 -18.24
C PRO A 98 -4.61 28.49 -19.38
N PRO A 99 -5.00 27.43 -20.12
CA PRO A 99 -4.20 26.93 -21.23
C PRO A 99 -3.98 28.07 -22.23
N ARG A 100 -2.71 28.36 -22.53
CA ARG A 100 -2.37 29.38 -23.52
C ARG A 100 -2.78 28.82 -24.88
N SER A 101 -3.81 29.39 -25.49
CA SER A 101 -4.16 29.05 -26.88
C SER A 101 -2.99 29.47 -27.78
N PRO A 102 -2.46 28.58 -28.64
CA PRO A 102 -1.45 28.98 -29.61
C PRO A 102 -2.10 29.96 -30.60
N ARG A 103 -1.44 31.09 -30.82
CA ARG A 103 -1.85 32.13 -31.76
C ARG A 103 -1.33 31.81 -33.15
#